data_AF-A0A3D3T3R6-F1
#
_entry.id   AF-A0A3D3T3R6-F1
#
_cell.length_a   1.000
_cell.length_b   1.000
_cell.length_c   1.000
_cell.angle_alpha   90.00
_cell.angle_beta   90.00
_cell.angle_gamma   90.00
#
_symmetry.space_group_name_H-M   'P 1'
#
loop_
_entity.id
_entity.type
_entity.pdbx_description
1 polymer ?
#
loop_
_entity_poly.entity_id
_entity_poly.type
_entity_poly.pdbx_seq_one_letter_code
_entity_poly.pdbx_strand_id
1 'polypeptide(L)'
;MNDETDQQPREQITTKIWREEPEPDNPFAASACYCAGYDVFGDLLGKISLIEYIWLIFKLDPPTSEQARLFESLAVALANPGPRDHSVRAAMNAGVGGSTRASALMAAIAVGAGNLGGSREVYTALQYWQRCGTDLEAWRDIIRNPPKEERADVWPEFEHTPGFDP
;
A
#
# COMPACT_ATOMS: atom_id res chain seq x y z
N MET A 1 -20.29 -42.60 28.98
CA MET A 1 -20.01 -41.16 29.15
C MET A 1 -19.30 -40.75 27.88
N ASN A 2 -20.04 -40.23 26.91
CA ASN A 2 -19.51 -39.92 25.59
C ASN A 2 -18.65 -38.65 25.71
N ASP A 3 -17.40 -38.78 25.28
CA ASP A 3 -16.41 -37.72 25.22
C ASP A 3 -16.62 -36.97 23.90
N GLU A 4 -17.63 -36.10 23.86
CA GLU A 4 -17.82 -35.13 22.77
C GLU A 4 -16.79 -34.02 22.94
N THR A 5 -15.61 -34.24 22.39
CA THR A 5 -14.61 -33.18 22.23
C THR A 5 -15.14 -32.18 21.21
N ASP A 6 -15.50 -31.00 21.71
CA ASP A 6 -15.85 -29.79 20.98
C ASP A 6 -14.71 -29.41 20.01
N GLN A 7 -14.75 -29.96 18.78
CA GLN A 7 -13.83 -29.60 17.70
C GLN A 7 -14.24 -28.23 17.17
N GLN A 8 -13.82 -27.16 17.86
CA GLN A 8 -13.93 -25.82 17.31
C GLN A 8 -13.19 -25.75 15.98
N PRO A 9 -13.82 -25.21 14.92
CA PRO A 9 -13.19 -25.12 13.61
C PRO A 9 -11.93 -24.24 13.70
N ARG A 10 -10.78 -24.78 13.26
CA ARG A 10 -9.53 -24.03 13.15
C ARG A 10 -9.73 -22.82 12.24
N GLU A 11 -9.34 -21.64 12.71
CA GLU A 11 -9.26 -20.45 11.88
C GLU A 11 -8.35 -20.72 10.67
N GLN A 12 -8.88 -20.47 9.48
CA GLN A 12 -8.14 -20.58 8.22
C GLN A 12 -7.91 -19.20 7.64
N ILE A 13 -6.65 -18.87 7.39
CA ILE A 13 -6.25 -17.65 6.69
C ILE A 13 -6.02 -18.03 5.23
N THR A 14 -6.71 -17.36 4.31
CA THR A 14 -6.58 -17.59 2.86
C THR A 14 -6.03 -16.35 2.17
N THR A 15 -5.18 -16.54 1.15
CA THR A 15 -4.66 -15.46 0.30
C THR A 15 -4.82 -15.80 -1.18
N LYS A 16 -4.87 -14.77 -2.02
CA LYS A 16 -4.79 -14.88 -3.49
C LYS A 16 -3.45 -14.40 -4.04
N ILE A 17 -2.56 -13.91 -3.18
CA ILE A 17 -1.31 -13.25 -3.58
C ILE A 17 -0.20 -14.26 -3.82
N TRP A 18 -0.01 -15.20 -2.89
CA TRP A 18 1.13 -16.13 -2.90
C TRP A 18 0.68 -17.55 -2.65
N ARG A 19 1.25 -18.48 -3.42
CA ARG A 19 1.14 -19.92 -3.19
C ARG A 19 2.51 -20.53 -3.42
N GLU A 20 2.94 -21.39 -2.50
CA GLU A 20 4.14 -22.21 -2.68
C GLU A 20 3.80 -23.68 -2.50
N GLU A 21 4.60 -24.52 -3.13
CA GLU A 21 4.58 -25.97 -2.94
C GLU A 21 5.90 -26.37 -2.26
N PRO A 22 5.89 -27.15 -1.17
CA PRO A 22 7.11 -27.56 -0.49
C PRO A 22 7.90 -28.59 -1.30
N GLU A 23 9.19 -28.71 -1.01
CA GLU A 23 9.99 -29.86 -1.45
C GLU A 23 9.51 -31.14 -0.74
N PRO A 24 9.55 -32.32 -1.41
CA PRO A 24 9.10 -33.58 -0.81
C PRO A 24 9.83 -33.97 0.47
N ASP A 25 11.08 -33.56 0.62
CA ASP A 25 11.96 -33.89 1.74
C ASP A 25 12.22 -32.71 2.70
N ASN A 26 11.79 -31.50 2.36
CA ASN A 26 11.94 -30.31 3.18
C ASN A 26 10.74 -29.36 3.08
N PRO A 27 9.81 -29.36 4.07
CA PRO A 27 8.62 -28.51 4.04
C PRO A 27 8.89 -27.02 4.20
N PHE A 28 10.13 -26.61 4.49
CA PHE A 28 10.53 -25.20 4.60
C PHE A 28 11.26 -24.68 3.36
N ALA A 29 11.50 -25.54 2.37
CA ALA A 29 12.01 -25.16 1.06
C ALA A 29 10.88 -25.28 0.04
N ALA A 30 10.73 -24.26 -0.81
CA ALA A 30 9.74 -24.27 -1.88
C ALA A 30 10.31 -24.94 -3.12
N SER A 31 9.59 -25.95 -3.65
CA SER A 31 9.84 -26.56 -4.95
C SER A 31 9.22 -25.72 -6.09
N ALA A 32 8.12 -25.03 -5.81
CA ALA A 32 7.48 -24.09 -6.72
C ALA A 32 6.91 -22.89 -5.97
N CYS A 33 6.96 -21.72 -6.59
CA CYS A 33 6.40 -20.47 -6.06
C CYS A 33 5.52 -19.82 -7.13
N TYR A 34 4.34 -19.37 -6.72
CA TYR A 34 3.37 -18.70 -7.59
C TYR A 34 2.95 -17.37 -6.99
N CYS A 35 3.17 -16.28 -7.73
CA CYS A 35 2.68 -14.94 -7.38
C CYS A 35 1.49 -14.61 -8.28
N ALA A 36 0.31 -14.40 -7.69
CA ALA A 36 -0.95 -14.21 -8.41
C ALA A 36 -1.22 -15.28 -9.49
N GLY A 37 -0.76 -16.52 -9.26
CA GLY A 37 -0.93 -17.65 -10.19
C GLY A 37 0.17 -17.80 -11.25
N TYR A 38 1.12 -16.87 -11.36
CA TYR A 38 2.27 -16.96 -12.27
C TYR A 38 3.45 -17.65 -11.60
N ASP A 39 4.11 -18.57 -12.32
CA ASP A 39 5.31 -19.24 -11.83
C ASP A 39 6.44 -18.21 -11.64
N VAL A 40 6.94 -18.06 -10.42
CA VAL A 40 7.97 -17.06 -10.11
C VAL A 40 9.25 -17.34 -10.87
N PHE A 41 9.67 -18.61 -10.97
CA PHE A 41 10.91 -18.98 -11.63
C PHE A 41 10.72 -19.12 -13.15
N GLY A 42 9.55 -19.62 -13.55
CA GLY A 42 9.18 -19.85 -14.94
C GLY A 42 8.76 -18.59 -15.67
N ASP A 43 7.87 -17.78 -15.11
CA ASP A 43 7.18 -16.67 -15.81
C ASP A 43 7.70 -15.28 -15.43
N LEU A 44 8.20 -15.09 -14.20
CA LEU A 44 8.48 -13.76 -13.66
C LEU A 44 9.98 -13.40 -13.61
N LEU A 45 10.80 -14.27 -13.03
CA LEU A 45 12.20 -13.99 -12.73
C LEU A 45 12.99 -13.64 -14.00
N GLY A 46 13.61 -12.46 -14.00
CA GLY A 46 14.38 -11.94 -15.14
C GLY A 46 13.53 -11.54 -16.36
N LYS A 47 12.20 -11.63 -16.27
CA LYS A 47 11.27 -11.35 -17.37
C LYS A 47 10.42 -10.10 -17.14
N ILE A 48 10.21 -9.72 -15.88
CA ILE A 48 9.46 -8.51 -15.50
C ILE A 48 10.29 -7.61 -14.59
N SER A 49 9.96 -6.33 -14.60
CA SER A 49 10.56 -5.31 -13.72
C SER A 49 10.01 -5.39 -12.29
N LEU A 50 10.70 -4.72 -11.35
CA LEU A 50 10.21 -4.57 -9.98
C LEU A 50 8.83 -3.90 -9.92
N ILE A 51 8.59 -2.90 -10.78
CA ILE A 51 7.31 -2.18 -10.84
C ILE A 51 6.17 -3.08 -11.31
N GLU A 52 6.41 -3.91 -12.32
CA GLU A 52 5.43 -4.91 -12.77
C GLU A 52 5.15 -5.94 -11.69
N TYR A 53 6.17 -6.35 -10.92
CA TYR A 53 6.01 -7.29 -9.81
C TYR A 53 5.19 -6.68 -8.66
N ILE A 54 5.47 -5.43 -8.27
CA ILE A 54 4.69 -4.69 -7.27
C ILE A 54 3.24 -4.54 -7.73
N TRP A 55 3.01 -4.18 -9.00
CA TRP A 55 1.67 -4.09 -9.57
C TRP A 55 0.93 -5.42 -9.46
N LEU A 56 1.58 -6.53 -9.80
CA LEU A 56 1.00 -7.87 -9.74
C LEU A 56 0.56 -8.24 -8.31
N ILE A 57 1.35 -7.89 -7.29
CA ILE A 57 0.97 -8.14 -5.89
C ILE A 57 -0.31 -7.37 -5.50
N PHE A 58 -0.48 -6.14 -5.98
CA PHE A 58 -1.64 -5.32 -5.65
C PHE A 58 -2.87 -5.63 -6.50
N LYS A 59 -2.70 -5.93 -7.78
CA LYS A 59 -3.79 -6.07 -8.75
C LYS A 59 -4.14 -7.51 -9.09
N LEU A 60 -3.25 -8.46 -8.82
CA LEU A 60 -3.34 -9.87 -9.19
C LEU A 60 -3.42 -10.15 -10.70
N ASP A 61 -3.27 -9.10 -11.52
CA ASP A 61 -3.18 -9.16 -12.96
C ASP A 61 -2.01 -8.27 -13.42
N PRO A 62 -1.29 -8.62 -14.50
CA PRO A 62 -0.17 -7.84 -14.99
C PRO A 62 -0.61 -6.48 -15.54
N PRO A 63 0.23 -5.44 -15.45
CA PRO A 63 -0.06 -4.16 -16.07
C PRO A 63 0.07 -4.22 -17.60
N THR A 64 -0.65 -3.35 -18.30
CA THR A 64 -0.29 -2.99 -19.67
C THR A 64 1.06 -2.25 -19.69
N SER A 65 1.73 -2.22 -20.85
CA SER A 65 3.01 -1.50 -20.96
C SER A 65 2.89 0.00 -20.67
N GLU A 66 1.72 0.61 -20.91
CA GLU A 66 1.46 2.01 -20.56
C GLU A 66 1.33 2.20 -19.05
N GLN A 67 0.59 1.33 -18.38
CA GLN A 67 0.45 1.34 -16.92
C GLN A 67 1.80 1.11 -16.23
N ALA A 68 2.61 0.18 -16.71
CA ALA A 68 3.94 -0.09 -16.16
C ALA A 68 4.85 1.16 -16.27
N ARG A 69 4.89 1.81 -17.45
CA ARG A 69 5.68 3.03 -17.65
C ARG A 69 5.21 4.20 -16.78
N LEU A 70 3.90 4.38 -16.67
CA LEU A 70 3.33 5.42 -15.81
C LEU A 70 3.67 5.16 -14.35
N PHE A 71 3.54 3.92 -13.89
CA PHE A 71 3.82 3.57 -12.50
C PHE A 71 5.31 3.69 -12.17
N GLU A 72 6.20 3.30 -13.07
CA GLU A 72 7.65 3.51 -12.93
C GLU A 72 7.98 5.00 -12.83
N SER A 73 7.40 5.82 -13.71
CA SER A 73 7.63 7.28 -13.68
C SER A 73 7.17 7.89 -12.37
N LEU A 74 6.02 7.47 -11.86
CA LEU A 74 5.49 7.91 -10.57
C LEU A 74 6.36 7.45 -9.41
N ALA A 75 6.81 6.19 -9.42
CA ALA A 75 7.69 5.64 -8.39
C ALA A 75 9.01 6.43 -8.31
N VAL A 76 9.62 6.75 -9.46
CA VAL A 76 10.83 7.58 -9.51
C VAL A 76 10.56 9.00 -9.01
N ALA A 77 9.47 9.62 -9.43
CA ALA A 77 9.10 10.97 -9.00
C ALA A 77 8.86 11.08 -7.49
N LEU A 78 8.29 10.03 -6.88
CA LEU A 78 7.96 9.99 -5.46
C LEU A 78 9.04 9.35 -4.58
N ALA A 79 10.09 8.74 -5.16
CA ALA A 79 11.10 8.00 -4.41
C ALA A 79 11.81 8.86 -3.35
N ASN A 80 11.98 10.16 -3.63
CA ASN A 80 12.53 11.11 -2.67
C ASN A 80 12.06 12.54 -2.98
N PRO A 81 10.96 13.01 -2.36
CA PRO A 81 10.48 14.40 -2.51
C PRO A 81 11.42 15.45 -1.88
N GLY A 82 12.47 15.01 -1.18
CA GLY A 82 13.48 15.87 -0.57
C GLY A 82 13.22 16.18 0.90
N PRO A 83 14.18 16.85 1.57
CA PRO A 83 14.20 16.99 3.03
C PRO A 83 13.12 17.93 3.61
N ARG A 84 12.25 18.51 2.79
CA ARG A 84 11.10 19.28 3.26
C ARG A 84 9.88 18.41 3.47
N ASP A 85 9.84 17.23 2.85
CA ASP A 85 8.78 16.26 3.06
C ASP A 85 8.79 15.70 4.48
N HIS A 86 7.61 15.50 5.04
CA HIS A 86 7.44 15.08 6.42
C HIS A 86 7.95 13.65 6.67
N SER A 87 7.75 12.73 5.71
CA SER A 87 8.24 11.35 5.83
C SER A 87 9.76 11.28 5.78
N VAL A 88 10.39 12.06 4.88
CA VAL A 88 11.85 12.17 4.78
C VAL A 88 12.42 12.76 6.07
N ARG A 89 11.81 13.83 6.60
CA ARG A 89 12.23 14.44 7.87
C ARG A 89 12.11 13.47 9.05
N ALA A 90 11.07 12.65 9.09
CA ALA A 90 10.92 11.65 10.14
C ALA A 90 12.08 10.63 10.11
N ALA A 91 12.45 10.14 8.92
CA ALA A 91 13.60 9.26 8.74
C ALA A 91 14.91 9.92 9.18
N MET A 92 15.11 11.19 8.78
CA MET A 92 16.30 11.97 9.14
C MET A 92 16.41 12.17 10.65
N ASN A 93 15.32 12.58 11.31
CA ASN A 93 15.29 12.78 12.75
C ASN A 93 15.54 11.48 13.52
N ALA A 94 14.93 10.37 13.08
CA ALA A 94 15.19 9.05 13.65
C ALA A 94 16.67 8.66 13.51
N GLY A 95 17.26 8.89 12.33
CA GLY A 95 18.68 8.64 12.07
C GLY A 95 19.62 9.47 12.95
N VAL A 96 19.38 10.79 13.05
CA VAL A 96 20.15 11.69 13.94
C VAL A 96 19.99 11.28 15.40
N GLY A 97 18.81 10.79 15.81
CA GLY A 97 18.55 10.26 17.14
C GLY A 97 19.21 8.91 17.43
N GLY A 98 19.98 8.33 16.49
CA GLY A 98 20.68 7.06 16.68
C GLY A 98 19.81 5.81 16.46
N SER A 99 18.64 5.95 15.82
CA SER A 99 17.77 4.82 15.53
C SER A 99 18.37 3.90 14.46
N THR A 100 18.00 2.62 14.50
CA THR A 100 18.37 1.67 13.43
C THR A 100 17.74 2.07 12.09
N ARG A 101 18.30 1.58 10.98
CA ARG A 101 17.75 1.82 9.64
C ARG A 101 16.30 1.36 9.50
N ALA A 102 15.95 0.21 10.08
CA ALA A 102 14.58 -0.31 10.07
C ALA A 102 13.63 0.61 10.86
N SER A 103 14.06 1.08 12.04
CA SER A 103 13.27 2.03 12.84
C SER A 103 13.09 3.37 12.14
N ALA A 104 14.12 3.88 11.46
CA ALA A 104 14.03 5.11 10.66
C ALA A 104 13.06 4.96 9.48
N LEU A 105 13.08 3.80 8.80
CA LEU A 105 12.12 3.49 7.74
C LEU A 105 10.68 3.43 8.27
N MET A 106 10.46 2.77 9.41
CA MET A 106 9.14 2.73 10.05
C MET A 106 8.65 4.13 10.43
N ALA A 107 9.52 4.99 10.94
CA ALA A 107 9.17 6.39 11.23
C ALA A 107 8.77 7.16 9.96
N ALA A 108 9.52 6.96 8.86
CA ALA A 108 9.19 7.54 7.57
C ALA A 108 7.82 7.09 7.07
N ILE A 109 7.55 5.78 7.07
CA ILE A 109 6.28 5.19 6.62
C ILE A 109 5.12 5.67 7.49
N ALA A 110 5.29 5.70 8.82
CA ALA A 110 4.25 6.14 9.74
C ALA A 110 3.82 7.59 9.48
N VAL A 111 4.78 8.49 9.26
CA VAL A 111 4.47 9.89 8.92
C VAL A 111 3.96 10.03 7.49
N GLY A 112 4.55 9.30 6.55
CA GLY A 112 4.11 9.27 5.14
C GLY A 112 2.71 8.68 4.94
N ALA A 113 2.13 8.03 5.94
CA ALA A 113 0.75 7.57 5.93
C ALA A 113 -0.27 8.65 6.36
N GLY A 114 0.18 9.83 6.80
CA GLY A 114 -0.67 10.86 7.40
C GLY A 114 -1.47 11.74 6.43
N ASN A 115 -2.12 12.77 7.00
CA ASN A 115 -3.07 13.66 6.34
C ASN A 115 -2.45 14.89 5.64
N LEU A 116 -1.12 15.05 5.68
CA LEU A 116 -0.41 16.19 5.08
C LEU A 116 0.66 15.69 4.12
N GLY A 117 0.36 15.70 2.82
CA GLY A 117 1.18 15.15 1.74
C GLY A 117 1.34 13.62 1.79
N GLY A 118 0.69 12.95 2.74
CA GLY A 118 0.80 11.51 2.94
C GLY A 118 -0.23 10.69 2.15
N SER A 119 -0.10 9.36 2.22
CA SER A 119 -0.92 8.43 1.44
C SER A 119 -2.41 8.52 1.76
N ARG A 120 -2.78 8.87 2.99
CA ARG A 120 -4.17 9.08 3.39
C ARG A 120 -4.78 10.28 2.71
N GLU A 121 -4.04 11.38 2.60
CA GLU A 121 -4.49 12.56 1.86
C GLU A 121 -4.63 12.26 0.37
N VAL A 122 -3.61 11.61 -0.23
CA VAL A 122 -3.65 11.21 -1.65
C VAL A 122 -4.84 10.31 -1.94
N TYR A 123 -5.12 9.34 -1.07
CA TYR A 123 -6.28 8.47 -1.18
C TYR A 123 -7.59 9.29 -1.16
N THR A 124 -7.77 10.17 -0.18
CA THR A 124 -8.99 11.00 -0.09
C THR A 124 -9.14 11.94 -1.28
N ALA A 125 -8.05 12.57 -1.72
CA ALA A 125 -8.04 13.45 -2.88
C ALA A 125 -8.46 12.71 -4.15
N LEU A 126 -8.00 11.46 -4.34
CA LEU A 126 -8.43 10.61 -5.45
C LEU A 126 -9.90 10.18 -5.33
N GLN A 127 -10.40 9.92 -4.12
CA GLN A 127 -11.83 9.65 -3.90
C GLN A 127 -12.70 10.87 -4.25
N TYR A 128 -12.26 12.08 -3.85
CA TYR A 128 -12.95 13.33 -4.20
C TYR A 128 -12.92 13.56 -5.71
N TRP A 129 -11.76 13.36 -6.35
CA TRP A 129 -11.64 13.44 -7.80
C TRP A 129 -12.56 12.45 -8.53
N GLN A 130 -12.65 11.20 -8.06
CA GLN A 130 -13.57 10.21 -8.63
C GLN A 130 -15.04 10.62 -8.52
N ARG A 131 -15.42 11.29 -7.42
CA ARG A 131 -16.78 11.75 -7.18
C ARG A 131 -17.14 13.03 -7.92
N CYS A 132 -16.25 14.03 -7.90
CA CYS A 132 -16.51 15.35 -8.46
C CYS A 132 -16.11 15.44 -9.94
N GLY A 133 -15.07 14.72 -10.36
CA GLY A 133 -14.47 14.86 -11.68
C GLY A 133 -14.16 16.33 -11.98
N THR A 134 -14.74 16.85 -13.06
CA THR A 134 -14.59 18.25 -13.50
C THR A 134 -15.77 19.15 -13.11
N ASP A 135 -16.71 18.67 -12.28
CA ASP A 135 -17.86 19.45 -11.83
C ASP A 135 -17.49 20.40 -10.68
N LEU A 136 -17.47 21.70 -10.97
CA LEU A 136 -17.13 22.75 -10.01
C LEU A 136 -18.14 22.87 -8.86
N GLU A 137 -19.43 22.65 -9.10
CA GLU A 137 -20.43 22.73 -8.02
C GLU A 137 -20.29 21.55 -7.07
N ALA A 138 -19.99 20.35 -7.60
CA ALA A 138 -19.66 19.19 -6.77
C ALA A 138 -18.41 19.43 -5.90
N TRP A 139 -17.36 20.06 -6.45
CA TRP A 139 -16.18 20.46 -5.67
C TRP A 139 -16.52 21.48 -4.59
N ARG A 140 -17.33 22.51 -4.90
CA ARG A 140 -17.77 23.50 -3.93
C ARG A 140 -18.57 22.88 -2.78
N ASP A 141 -19.40 21.89 -3.09
CA ASP A 141 -20.16 21.16 -2.06
C ASP A 141 -19.23 20.33 -1.16
N ILE A 142 -18.32 19.52 -1.72
CA ILE A 142 -17.38 18.72 -0.92
C ILE A 142 -16.47 19.58 -0.03
N ILE A 143 -16.00 20.72 -0.52
CA ILE A 143 -15.14 21.63 0.25
C ILE A 143 -15.91 22.22 1.44
N ARG A 144 -17.19 22.56 1.25
CA ARG A 144 -18.05 23.13 2.31
C ARG A 144 -18.56 22.07 3.27
N ASN A 145 -18.83 20.88 2.75
CA ASN A 145 -19.48 19.77 3.43
C ASN A 145 -18.65 18.48 3.22
N PRO A 146 -17.42 18.39 3.78
CA PRO A 146 -16.59 17.22 3.59
C PRO A 146 -17.29 15.97 4.14
N PRO A 147 -17.18 14.81 3.46
CA PRO A 147 -17.67 13.55 3.98
C PRO A 147 -17.11 13.29 5.38
N LYS A 148 -18.00 13.00 6.34
CA LYS A 148 -17.61 12.56 7.67
C LYS A 148 -17.41 11.06 7.66
N GLU A 149 -16.31 10.59 8.23
CA GLU A 149 -16.06 9.16 8.31
C GLU A 149 -17.02 8.51 9.31
N GLU A 150 -17.69 7.44 8.88
CA GLU A 150 -18.69 6.75 9.70
C GLU A 150 -18.08 5.89 10.81
N ARG A 151 -16.78 5.59 10.72
CA ARG A 151 -16.02 4.91 11.78
C ARG A 151 -15.17 5.92 12.53
N ALA A 152 -15.07 5.75 13.85
CA ALA A 152 -14.01 6.36 14.63
C ALA A 152 -12.68 5.86 14.07
N ASP A 153 -12.07 6.67 13.22
CA ASP A 153 -10.77 6.37 12.64
C ASP A 153 -9.67 6.76 13.65
N VAL A 154 -8.50 6.13 13.55
CA VAL A 154 -7.33 6.45 14.37
C VAL A 154 -6.67 7.77 13.94
N TRP A 155 -7.17 8.38 12.86
CA TRP A 155 -6.64 9.60 12.26
C TRP A 155 -7.32 10.86 12.80
N PRO A 156 -6.58 11.96 12.97
CA PRO A 156 -7.18 13.25 13.26
C PRO A 156 -8.03 13.74 12.08
N GLU A 157 -8.91 14.71 12.33
CA GLU A 157 -9.64 15.40 11.26
C GLU A 157 -8.66 16.09 10.28
N PHE A 158 -9.07 16.22 9.01
CA PHE A 158 -8.32 16.99 8.04
C PHE A 158 -8.34 18.48 8.40
N GLU A 159 -7.16 19.10 8.41
CA GLU A 159 -7.01 20.55 8.67
C GLU A 159 -7.26 21.40 7.42
N HIS A 160 -7.18 20.79 6.23
CA HIS A 160 -7.41 21.41 4.93
C HIS A 160 -8.16 20.46 4.00
N THR A 161 -8.61 20.93 2.84
CA THR A 161 -9.24 20.04 1.85
C THR A 161 -8.17 19.17 1.18
N PRO A 162 -8.24 17.83 1.25
CA PRO A 162 -7.28 16.94 0.60
C PRO A 162 -7.03 17.28 -0.87
N GLY A 163 -5.75 17.39 -1.24
CA GLY A 163 -5.33 17.74 -2.60
C GLY A 163 -5.20 19.24 -2.87
N PHE A 164 -5.42 20.09 -1.87
CA PHE A 164 -5.14 21.52 -1.90
C PHE A 164 -4.08 21.84 -0.85
N ASP A 165 -3.23 22.83 -1.09
CA ASP A 165 -2.32 23.30 -0.05
C ASP A 165 -3.13 23.94 1.11
N PRO A 166 -2.70 23.75 2.38
CA PRO A 166 -3.32 24.37 3.55
C PRO A 166 -3.19 25.90 3.59
#